data_AF-A0A7T4V7S5-F1
#
_entry.id   AF-A0A7T4V7S5-F1
#
_cell.length_a   1.000
_cell.length_b   1.000
_cell.length_c   1.000
_cell.angle_alpha   90.00
_cell.angle_beta   90.00
_cell.angle_gamma   90.00
#
_symmetry.space_group_name_H-M   'P 1'
#
loop_
_entity.id
_entity.type
_entity.pdbx_description
1 polymer ?
#
loop_
_entity_poly.entity_id
_entity_poly.type
_entity_poly.pdbx_seq_one_letter_code
_entity_poly.pdbx_strand_id
1 'polypeptide(L)'
;ELYLKDDAALNAYLASSAVEGAALIPASDEPPITGEALEKLLLLFAGAKEAIARNAHRYDPALLTALIDLPPLDVVQLQAEGDVHPTLDALQAVLNRGTLGTARYHLRFDPATDSAAASLVSVRK
;
A
#
# COMPACT_ATOMS: atom_id res chain seq x y z
N GLU A 1 16.25 -32.78 2.60
CA GLU A 1 16.86 -31.47 2.93
C GLU A 1 16.79 -30.59 1.71
N LEU A 2 16.22 -29.39 1.83
CA LEU A 2 16.17 -28.40 0.74
C LEU A 2 17.24 -27.34 0.99
N TYR A 3 18.26 -27.28 0.14
CA TYR A 3 19.32 -26.29 0.23
C TYR A 3 18.91 -25.04 -0.55
N LEU A 4 18.58 -23.97 0.18
CA LEU A 4 18.22 -22.66 -0.37
C LEU A 4 19.48 -21.78 -0.39
N LYS A 5 19.75 -21.15 -1.54
CA LYS A 5 21.03 -20.48 -1.82
C LYS A 5 21.05 -19.00 -1.48
N ASP A 6 19.89 -18.37 -1.44
CA ASP A 6 19.72 -16.94 -1.16
C ASP A 6 18.34 -16.67 -0.51
N ASP A 7 18.18 -15.45 0.02
CA ASP A 7 16.97 -15.02 0.72
C ASP A 7 15.74 -14.97 -0.22
N ALA A 8 15.94 -14.73 -1.51
CA ALA A 8 14.87 -14.69 -2.49
C ALA A 8 14.27 -16.10 -2.71
N ALA A 9 15.13 -17.11 -2.85
CA ALA A 9 14.73 -18.51 -2.94
C ALA A 9 14.05 -18.98 -1.65
N LEU A 10 14.53 -18.52 -0.49
CA LEU A 10 13.88 -18.80 0.80
C LEU A 10 12.48 -18.19 0.88
N ASN A 11 12.32 -16.92 0.51
CA ASN A 11 11.02 -16.26 0.51
C ASN A 11 10.04 -16.91 -0.47
N ALA A 12 10.49 -17.30 -1.67
CA ALA A 12 9.66 -18.03 -2.62
C ALA A 12 9.23 -19.41 -2.07
N TYR A 13 10.16 -20.16 -1.47
CA TYR A 13 9.83 -21.44 -0.87
C TYR A 13 8.84 -21.32 0.30
N LEU A 14 9.02 -20.34 1.18
CA LEU A 14 8.12 -20.07 2.29
C LEU A 14 6.74 -19.63 1.79
N ALA A 15 6.69 -18.81 0.75
CA ALA A 15 5.43 -18.40 0.12
C ALA A 15 4.69 -19.61 -0.47
N SER A 16 5.38 -20.45 -1.26
CA SER A 16 4.80 -21.65 -1.85
C SER A 16 4.26 -22.62 -0.79
N SER A 17 5.03 -22.83 0.28
CA SER A 17 4.62 -23.68 1.41
C SER A 17 3.44 -23.09 2.18
N ALA A 18 3.36 -21.76 2.32
CA ALA A 18 2.29 -21.08 3.04
C ALA A 18 0.94 -21.12 2.29
N VAL A 19 0.97 -21.22 0.96
CA VAL A 19 -0.25 -21.26 0.15
C VAL A 19 -0.76 -22.67 -0.16
N GLU A 20 0.01 -23.70 0.18
CA GLU A 20 -0.37 -25.09 -0.04
C GLU A 20 -1.66 -25.43 0.74
N GLY A 21 -2.72 -25.78 0.01
CA GLY A 21 -4.04 -26.05 0.59
C GLY A 21 -4.79 -24.82 1.12
N ALA A 22 -4.24 -23.61 0.94
CA ALA A 22 -4.88 -22.36 1.37
C ALA A 22 -5.77 -21.76 0.27
N ALA A 23 -6.73 -20.92 0.71
CA ALA A 23 -7.60 -20.16 -0.17
C ALA A 23 -7.88 -18.77 0.43
N LEU A 24 -7.85 -17.74 -0.42
CA LEU A 24 -8.33 -16.41 -0.11
C LEU A 24 -9.70 -16.20 -0.79
N ILE A 25 -10.74 -15.96 0.00
CA ILE A 25 -12.09 -15.66 -0.50
C ILE A 25 -12.26 -14.13 -0.42
N PRO A 26 -12.24 -13.40 -1.55
CA PRO A 26 -12.18 -11.94 -1.52
C PRO A 26 -13.49 -11.28 -1.08
N ALA A 27 -14.63 -11.90 -1.38
CA ALA A 27 -15.96 -11.50 -0.88
C ALA A 27 -16.92 -12.70 -0.88
N SER A 28 -18.11 -12.51 -0.30
CA SER A 28 -19.20 -13.49 -0.41
C SER A 28 -19.52 -13.76 -1.88
N ASP A 29 -19.69 -15.04 -2.22
CA ASP A 29 -20.03 -15.54 -3.57
C ASP A 29 -18.97 -15.30 -4.67
N GLU A 30 -17.76 -14.85 -4.32
CA GLU A 30 -16.62 -14.77 -5.24
C GLU A 30 -15.80 -16.07 -5.27
N PRO A 31 -15.19 -16.43 -6.40
CA PRO A 31 -14.31 -17.59 -6.49
C PRO A 31 -13.05 -17.41 -5.61
N PRO A 32 -12.56 -18.49 -4.96
CA PRO A 32 -11.37 -18.41 -4.15
C PRO A 32 -10.10 -18.23 -4.99
N ILE A 33 -9.18 -17.40 -4.51
CA ILE A 33 -7.82 -17.27 -5.02
C ILE A 33 -6.97 -18.35 -4.32
N THR A 34 -6.37 -19.26 -5.10
CA THR A 34 -5.63 -20.44 -4.60
C THR A 34 -4.34 -20.66 -5.41
N GLY A 35 -3.48 -21.56 -4.92
CA GLY A 35 -2.30 -22.02 -5.64
C GLY A 35 -1.37 -20.89 -6.11
N GLU A 36 -0.94 -20.94 -7.36
CA GLU A 36 0.00 -19.98 -7.96
C GLU A 36 -0.50 -18.52 -7.91
N ALA A 37 -1.81 -18.30 -8.04
CA ALA A 37 -2.38 -16.95 -7.96
C ALA A 37 -2.25 -16.38 -6.54
N LEU A 38 -2.47 -17.22 -5.53
CA LEU A 38 -2.29 -16.84 -4.12
C LEU A 38 -0.80 -16.63 -3.79
N GLU A 39 0.09 -17.47 -4.34
CA GLU A 39 1.54 -17.33 -4.19
C GLU A 39 2.03 -15.98 -4.75
N LYS A 40 1.61 -15.64 -5.98
CA LYS A 40 1.95 -14.36 -6.61
C LYS A 40 1.43 -13.17 -5.80
N LEU A 41 0.22 -13.25 -5.27
CA LEU A 41 -0.34 -12.20 -4.42
C LEU A 41 0.46 -12.04 -3.13
N LEU A 42 0.85 -13.14 -2.49
CA LEU A 42 1.65 -13.14 -1.28
C LEU A 42 3.04 -12.53 -1.52
N LEU A 43 3.71 -12.90 -2.61
CA LEU A 43 5.01 -12.36 -2.99
C LEU A 43 4.92 -10.87 -3.37
N LEU A 44 3.88 -10.46 -4.09
CA LEU A 44 3.65 -9.04 -4.43
C LEU A 44 3.47 -8.20 -3.15
N PHE A 45 2.66 -8.70 -2.21
CA PHE A 45 2.43 -8.02 -0.94
C PHE A 45 3.71 -7.96 -0.08
N ALA A 46 4.50 -9.04 -0.04
CA ALA A 46 5.80 -9.05 0.63
C ALA A 46 6.74 -8.01 0.02
N GLY A 47 6.85 -7.96 -1.31
CA GLY A 47 7.65 -6.97 -2.02
C GLY A 47 7.21 -5.53 -1.75
N ALA A 48 5.90 -5.28 -1.65
CA ALA A 48 5.37 -3.97 -1.26
C ALA A 48 5.80 -3.60 0.18
N LYS A 49 5.71 -4.53 1.13
CA LYS A 49 6.17 -4.29 2.52
C LYS A 49 7.67 -4.01 2.59
N GLU A 50 8.48 -4.70 1.81
CA GLU A 50 9.92 -4.41 1.71
C GLU A 50 10.17 -3.02 1.11
N ALA A 51 9.43 -2.63 0.07
CA ALA A 51 9.53 -1.29 -0.51
C ALA A 51 9.17 -0.20 0.51
N ILE A 52 8.14 -0.41 1.31
CA ILE A 52 7.78 0.47 2.44
C ILE A 52 8.95 0.57 3.42
N ALA A 53 9.48 -0.57 3.88
CA ALA A 53 10.59 -0.60 4.84
C ALA A 53 11.84 0.12 4.32
N ARG A 54 12.21 -0.08 3.05
CA ARG A 54 13.34 0.61 2.42
C ARG A 54 13.13 2.12 2.37
N ASN A 55 11.90 2.58 2.12
CA ASN A 55 11.57 4.00 1.97
C ASN A 55 11.17 4.68 3.29
N ALA A 56 11.04 3.94 4.39
CA ALA A 56 10.62 4.42 5.71
C ALA A 56 11.52 5.52 6.31
N HIS A 57 12.78 5.59 5.87
CA HIS A 57 13.71 6.65 6.29
C HIS A 57 13.38 8.02 5.66
N ARG A 58 12.61 8.05 4.57
CA ARG A 58 12.29 9.26 3.80
C ARG A 58 10.81 9.61 3.84
N TYR A 59 9.94 8.61 3.91
CA TYR A 59 8.48 8.79 3.90
C TYR A 59 7.85 8.10 5.12
N ASP A 60 6.73 8.62 5.60
CA ASP A 60 6.01 8.01 6.72
C ASP A 60 5.48 6.61 6.32
N PRO A 61 5.88 5.53 7.02
CA PRO A 61 5.46 4.18 6.70
C PRO A 61 3.95 3.97 6.78
N ALA A 62 3.25 4.68 7.67
CA ALA A 62 1.79 4.57 7.79
C ALA A 62 1.11 5.12 6.54
N LEU A 63 1.60 6.25 6.00
CA LEU A 63 1.13 6.79 4.73
C LEU A 63 1.36 5.80 3.57
N LEU A 64 2.59 5.29 3.43
CA LEU A 64 2.91 4.35 2.36
C LEU A 64 2.10 3.05 2.46
N THR A 65 1.80 2.59 3.67
CA THR A 65 0.96 1.41 3.91
C THR A 65 -0.49 1.69 3.51
N ALA A 66 -1.04 2.85 3.88
CA ALA A 66 -2.41 3.22 3.53
C ALA A 66 -2.63 3.37 2.02
N LEU A 67 -1.58 3.68 1.24
CA LEU A 67 -1.65 3.72 -0.23
C LEU A 67 -1.86 2.34 -0.87
N ILE A 68 -1.60 1.23 -0.16
CA ILE A 68 -1.87 -0.12 -0.68
C ILE A 68 -3.38 -0.37 -0.78
N ASP A 69 -4.14 0.15 0.19
CA ASP A 69 -5.58 -0.15 0.35
C ASP A 69 -6.49 0.78 -0.46
N LEU A 70 -5.91 1.68 -1.26
CA LEU A 70 -6.65 2.72 -1.96
C LEU A 70 -6.46 2.66 -3.47
N PRO A 71 -7.42 3.22 -4.22
CA PRO A 71 -7.22 3.47 -5.64
C PRO A 71 -5.93 4.25 -5.89
N PRO A 72 -5.17 3.93 -6.95
CA PRO A 72 -3.99 4.70 -7.33
C PRO A 72 -4.31 6.19 -7.44
N LEU A 73 -3.44 7.04 -6.90
CA LEU A 73 -3.58 8.49 -7.03
C LEU A 73 -3.25 8.91 -8.46
N ASP A 74 -4.26 9.32 -9.21
CA ASP A 74 -4.09 9.90 -10.54
C ASP A 74 -3.86 11.41 -10.41
N VAL A 75 -2.66 11.86 -10.78
CA VAL A 75 -2.27 13.27 -10.72
C VAL A 75 -3.14 14.12 -11.65
N VAL A 76 -3.52 13.61 -12.83
CA VAL A 76 -4.36 14.35 -13.79
C VAL A 76 -5.74 14.57 -13.19
N GLN A 77 -6.30 13.55 -12.55
CA GLN A 77 -7.58 13.65 -11.85
C GLN A 77 -7.49 14.64 -10.68
N LEU A 78 -6.48 14.51 -9.81
CA LEU A 78 -6.28 15.40 -8.68
C LEU A 78 -6.10 16.86 -9.12
N GLN A 79 -5.43 17.13 -10.24
CA GLN A 79 -5.32 18.49 -10.77
C GLN A 79 -6.65 19.04 -11.30
N ALA A 80 -7.51 18.19 -11.87
CA ALA A 80 -8.82 18.60 -12.37
C ALA A 80 -9.86 18.83 -11.26
N GLU A 81 -9.71 18.16 -10.11
CA GLU A 81 -10.60 18.25 -8.94
C GLU A 81 -10.55 19.62 -8.23
N GLY A 82 -9.50 20.43 -8.46
CA GLY A 82 -9.36 21.75 -7.85
C GLY A 82 -9.00 21.67 -6.37
N ASP A 83 -9.81 22.27 -5.50
CA ASP A 83 -9.51 22.36 -4.04
C ASP A 83 -10.05 21.18 -3.22
N VAL A 84 -10.96 20.37 -3.78
CA VAL A 84 -11.65 19.29 -3.07
C VAL A 84 -11.20 17.95 -3.62
N HIS A 85 -10.62 17.11 -2.78
CA HIS A 85 -10.06 15.82 -3.20
C HIS A 85 -10.70 14.66 -2.43
N PRO A 86 -11.84 14.12 -2.87
CA PRO A 86 -12.53 13.02 -2.17
C PRO A 86 -11.64 11.80 -1.93
N THR A 87 -10.74 11.49 -2.87
CA THR A 87 -9.77 10.39 -2.73
C THR A 87 -8.77 10.64 -1.61
N LEU A 88 -8.30 11.89 -1.44
CA LEU A 88 -7.40 12.25 -0.34
C LEU A 88 -8.13 12.33 1.00
N ASP A 89 -9.38 12.75 1.01
CA ASP A 89 -10.22 12.71 2.21
C ASP A 89 -10.42 11.27 2.71
N ALA A 90 -10.66 10.33 1.80
CA ALA A 90 -10.74 8.90 2.13
C ALA A 90 -9.42 8.36 2.69
N LEU A 91 -8.27 8.72 2.10
CA LEU A 91 -6.95 8.36 2.60
C LEU A 91 -6.67 8.96 3.99
N GLN A 92 -7.02 10.23 4.19
CA GLN A 92 -6.88 10.89 5.48
C GLN A 92 -7.76 10.22 6.54
N ALA A 93 -8.99 9.85 6.19
CA ALA A 93 -9.88 9.11 7.09
C ALA A 93 -9.26 7.76 7.49
N VAL A 94 -8.72 7.00 6.53
CA VAL A 94 -8.00 5.72 6.76
C VAL A 94 -6.87 5.90 7.78
N LEU A 95 -6.01 6.90 7.58
CA LEU A 95 -4.86 7.18 8.45
C LEU A 95 -5.27 7.61 9.86
N ASN A 96 -6.45 8.22 9.98
CA ASN A 96 -6.97 8.75 11.24
C ASN A 96 -7.95 7.80 11.96
N ARG A 97 -8.10 6.54 11.51
CA ARG A 97 -8.96 5.52 12.18
C ARG A 97 -8.44 5.07 13.56
N GLY A 98 -7.31 5.59 14.02
CA GLY A 98 -6.72 5.27 15.32
C GLY A 98 -7.57 5.72 16.53
N THR A 99 -7.14 5.28 17.71
CA THR A 99 -7.79 5.62 18.99
C THR A 99 -7.31 6.95 19.55
N LEU A 100 -7.93 7.43 20.64
CA LEU A 100 -7.46 8.65 21.32
C LEU A 100 -5.96 8.57 21.65
N GLY A 101 -5.22 9.60 21.28
CA GLY A 101 -3.77 9.69 21.50
C GLY A 101 -2.91 9.20 20.33
N THR A 102 -3.50 8.66 19.26
CA THR A 102 -2.75 8.42 18.01
C THR A 102 -2.51 9.72 17.25
N ALA A 103 -1.45 9.74 16.44
CA ALA A 103 -1.14 10.86 15.57
C ALA A 103 -2.30 11.19 14.62
N ARG A 104 -2.47 12.48 14.32
CA ARG A 104 -3.43 12.96 13.33
C ARG A 104 -2.72 13.37 12.06
N TYR A 105 -3.22 12.86 10.95
CA TYR A 105 -2.73 13.16 9.62
C TYR A 105 -3.62 14.21 8.96
N HIS A 106 -2.97 15.19 8.35
CA HIS A 106 -3.58 16.12 7.41
C HIS A 106 -2.89 15.98 6.05
N LEU A 107 -3.69 15.70 5.02
CA LEU A 107 -3.21 15.55 3.65
C LEU A 107 -3.59 16.77 2.82
N ARG A 108 -2.67 17.19 1.96
CA ARG A 108 -2.89 18.30 1.02
C ARG A 108 -2.26 17.95 -0.31
N PHE A 109 -2.98 18.23 -1.39
CA PHE A 109 -2.43 18.21 -2.73
C PHE A 109 -1.85 19.58 -3.06
N ASP A 110 -0.65 19.58 -3.62
CA ASP A 110 0.01 20.76 -4.15
C ASP A 110 0.05 20.58 -5.66
N PRO A 111 -0.76 21.34 -6.44
CA PRO A 111 -0.76 21.22 -7.89
C PRO A 111 0.60 21.51 -8.50
N ALA A 112 0.87 20.91 -9.66
CA ALA A 112 2.09 21.23 -10.41
C ALA A 112 2.11 22.71 -10.80
N THR A 113 3.31 23.28 -10.78
CA THR A 113 3.60 24.63 -11.27
C THR A 113 4.70 24.55 -12.32
N ASP A 114 5.00 25.66 -13.00
CA ASP A 114 6.11 25.74 -13.96
C ASP A 114 7.48 25.37 -13.35
N SER A 115 7.59 25.43 -12.02
CA SER A 115 8.85 25.21 -11.28
C SER A 115 8.90 23.93 -10.45
N ALA A 116 7.76 23.25 -10.26
CA ALA A 116 7.68 22.09 -9.38
C ALA A 116 6.60 21.10 -9.84
N ALA A 117 6.90 19.81 -9.74
CA ALA A 117 5.92 18.77 -9.97
C ALA A 117 4.82 18.79 -8.88
N ALA A 118 3.65 18.26 -9.22
CA ALA A 118 2.58 18.07 -8.24
C ALA A 118 3.07 17.19 -7.09
N SER A 119 2.63 17.48 -5.87
CA SER A 119 3.05 16.73 -4.69
C SER A 119 1.90 16.48 -3.71
N LEU A 120 1.99 15.35 -3.01
CA LEU A 120 1.15 15.06 -1.86
C LEU A 120 1.94 15.41 -0.60
N VAL A 121 1.41 16.36 0.17
CA VAL A 121 1.99 16.77 1.45
C VAL A 121 1.21 16.11 2.59
N SER A 122 1.93 15.41 3.45
CA SER A 122 1.38 14.83 4.68
C SER A 122 1.96 15.53 5.90
N VAL A 123 1.09 16.05 6.74
CA VAL A 123 1.46 16.66 8.03
C VAL A 123 0.92 15.79 9.14
N ARG A 124 1.82 15.27 9.97
CA ARG A 124 1.52 14.46 11.15
C ARG A 124 1.61 15.33 12.40
N LYS A 125 0.53 15.39 13.18
CA LYS A 125 0.44 16.12 14.47
C LYS A 125 0.17 15.19 15.64
#